data_AF-A0A8S2VX81-F1
#
_entry.id   AF-A0A8S2VX81-F1
#
_cell.length_a   1.000
_cell.length_b   1.000
_cell.length_c   1.000
_cell.angle_alpha   90.00
_cell.angle_beta   90.00
_cell.angle_gamma   90.00
#
_symmetry.space_group_name_H-M   'P 1'
#
loop_
_entity.id
_entity.type
_entity.pdbx_description
1 polymer ?
#
loop_
_entity_poly.entity_id
_entity_poly.type
_entity_poly.pdbx_seq_one_letter_code
_entity_poly.pdbx_strand_id
1 'polypeptide(L)' 'VNLDSITNPTDRAAIETQIRNFGQESLQLLTEPHPPRNSAMNLTPIMYNV' A
#
# COMPACT_ATOMS: atom_id res chain seq x y z
N VAL A 1 7.27 -13.47 2.95
CA VAL A 1 7.51 -14.68 3.78
C VAL A 1 7.01 -15.88 3.00
N ASN A 2 7.80 -16.96 2.90
CA ASN A 2 7.33 -18.21 2.29
C ASN A 2 6.70 -19.08 3.39
N LEU A 3 5.37 -19.20 3.41
CA LEU A 3 4.66 -19.97 4.45
C LEU A 3 4.86 -21.49 4.32
N ASP A 4 5.14 -21.98 3.11
CA ASP A 4 5.34 -23.41 2.84
C ASP A 4 6.71 -23.89 3.33
N SER A 5 7.66 -22.99 3.52
CA SER A 5 8.97 -23.29 4.14
C SER A 5 8.91 -23.51 5.65
N ILE A 6 7.77 -23.23 6.30
CA ILE A 6 7.59 -23.36 7.75
C ILE A 6 6.99 -24.74 8.05
N THR A 7 7.81 -25.64 8.58
CA THR A 7 7.42 -27.02 8.90
C THR A 7 6.66 -27.16 10.22
N ASN A 8 6.87 -26.25 11.17
CA ASN A 8 6.17 -26.28 12.45
C ASN A 8 4.76 -25.67 12.30
N PRO A 9 3.68 -26.45 12.57
CA PRO A 9 2.30 -25.98 12.41
C PRO A 9 1.95 -24.81 13.33
N THR A 10 2.50 -24.76 14.55
CA THR A 10 2.25 -23.69 15.52
C THR A 10 2.84 -22.37 15.03
N ASP A 11 4.07 -22.42 14.52
CA ASP A 11 4.77 -21.23 14.01
C ASP A 11 4.08 -20.70 12.74
N ARG A 12 3.62 -21.60 11.87
CA ARG A 12 2.84 -21.24 10.67
C ARG A 12 1.53 -20.54 11.04
N ALA A 13 0.78 -21.08 12.00
CA ALA A 13 -0.48 -20.48 12.45
C ALA A 13 -0.28 -19.10 13.10
N ALA A 14 0.80 -18.92 13.86
CA ALA A 14 1.15 -17.64 14.46
C ALA A 14 1.43 -16.57 13.38
N ILE A 15 2.24 -16.90 12.37
CA ILE A 15 2.56 -15.98 11.27
C ILE A 15 1.32 -15.66 10.42
N GLU A 16 0.46 -16.65 10.12
CA GLU A 16 -0.80 -16.40 9.42
C GLU A 16 -1.72 -15.44 10.20
N THR A 17 -1.78 -15.60 11.52
CA THR A 17 -2.56 -14.73 12.40
C THR A 17 -1.99 -13.30 12.40
N GLN A 18 -0.66 -13.17 12.43
CA GLN A 18 0.01 -11.87 12.37
C GLN A 18 -0.31 -11.15 11.04
N ILE A 19 -0.16 -11.85 9.91
CA ILE A 19 -0.42 -11.30 8.57
C ILE A 19 -1.88 -10.85 8.44
N ARG A 20 -2.83 -11.60 9.01
CA ARG A 20 -4.27 -11.31 8.91
C ARG A 20 -4.70 -10.13 9.79
N ASN A 21 -4.11 -9.99 10.98
CA ASN A 21 -4.64 -9.10 12.02
C ASN A 21 -3.89 -7.76 12.14
N PHE A 22 -2.63 -7.68 11.72
CA PHE A 22 -1.81 -6.46 11.88
C PHE A 22 -1.66 -5.65 10.59
N GLY A 23 -2.38 -6.05 9.52
CA GLY A 23 -2.34 -5.39 8.23
C GLY A 23 -1.15 -5.83 7.38
N GLN A 24 -1.36 -5.82 6.06
CA GLN A 24 -0.30 -6.03 5.07
C GLN A 24 0.07 -4.68 4.47
N GLU A 25 1.36 -4.48 4.20
CA GLU A 25 1.81 -3.36 3.38
C GLU A 25 1.19 -3.47 1.98
N SER A 26 0.60 -2.38 1.49
CA SER A 26 0.09 -2.32 0.12
C SER A 26 1.25 -2.46 -0.87
N LEU A 27 1.01 -3.11 -2.00
CA LEU A 27 2.02 -3.20 -3.05
C LEU A 27 2.36 -1.81 -3.61
N GLN A 28 3.66 -1.54 -3.74
CA GLN A 28 4.16 -0.33 -4.38
C GLN A 28 3.76 -0.33 -5.87
N LEU A 29 2.96 0.66 -6.28
CA LEU A 29 2.47 0.76 -7.65
C LEU A 29 3.43 1.46 -8.62
N LEU A 30 4.19 2.42 -8.11
CA LEU A 30 5.06 3.30 -8.92
C LEU A 30 6.46 3.28 -8.34
N THR A 31 7.48 3.16 -9.18
CA THR A 31 8.88 3.35 -8.77
C THR A 31 9.29 4.82 -8.80
N GLU A 32 8.61 5.60 -9.63
CA GLU A 32 8.79 7.05 -9.79
C GLU A 32 7.68 7.81 -9.05
N PRO A 33 7.92 9.08 -8.67
CA PRO A 33 6.89 9.93 -8.08
C PRO A 33 5.66 10.02 -8.97
N HIS A 34 4.47 9.97 -8.36
CA HIS A 34 3.23 10.16 -9.10
C HIS A 34 3.22 11.55 -9.77
N PRO A 35 2.88 11.66 -11.07
CA PRO A 35 2.78 12.96 -11.72
C PRO A 35 1.78 13.86 -10.99
N PRO A 36 1.99 15.19 -11.01
CA PRO A 36 1.05 16.12 -10.41
C PRO A 36 -0.34 15.90 -11.02
N ARG A 37 -1.37 15.98 -10.17
CA ARG A 37 -2.75 15.84 -10.63
C ARG A 37 -3.04 16.90 -11.71
N ASN A 38 -3.48 16.50 -12.90
CA ASN A 38 -3.97 17.41 -13.94
C ASN A 38 -5.38 17.93 -13.59
N SER A 39 -5.50 18.67 -12.48
CA SER A 39 -6.75 19.33 -12.10
C SER A 39 -6.77 20.77 -12.62
N ALA A 40 -7.97 21.28 -12.90
CA ALA A 40 -8.18 22.69 -13.23
C ALA A 40 -7.68 23.64 -12.10
N MET A 41 -7.64 23.17 -10.85
CA MET A 41 -7.07 23.93 -9.73
C MET A 41 -5.56 24.18 -9.89
N ASN A 42 -4.84 23.28 -10.57
CA ASN A 42 -3.41 23.42 -10.87
C ASN A 42 -3.16 24.16 -12.19
N LEU A 43 -4.07 24.03 -13.17
CA LEU A 43 -3.91 24.65 -14.49
C LEU A 43 -4.43 26.10 -14.56
N THR A 44 -5.42 26.43 -13.74
CA THR A 44 -6.03 27.77 -13.66
C THR A 44 -6.30 28.15 -12.20
N PRO A 45 -5.27 28.59 -11.45
CA PRO A 45 -5.42 28.96 -10.04
C PRO A 45 -6.49 30.04 -9.82
N ILE A 46 -6.63 30.97 -10.78
CA ILE A 46 -7.52 32.13 -10.67
C ILE A 46 -9.01 31.75 -10.71
N MET A 47 -9.40 30.61 -11.27
CA MET A 47 -10.83 30.22 -11.32
C MET A 47 -11.42 29.78 -9.97
N TYR A 48 -10.59 29.58 -8.94
CA TYR A 48 -11.03 29.04 -7.65
C TYR A 48 -10.74 29.96 -6.44
N ASN A 49 -10.23 31.18 -6.68
CA ASN A 49 -10.14 32.20 -5.63
C ASN A 49 -11.50 32.89 -5.47
N VAL A 50 -12.34 32.33 -4.59
CA VAL A 50 -13.44 33.04 -3.92
C VAL A 50 -13.01 33.37 -2.50
#